data_AF-A0A7S7J1U3-F1
#
_entry.id   AF-A0A7S7J1U3-F1
#
_cell.length_a   1.000
_cell.length_b   1.000
_cell.length_c   1.000
_cell.angle_alpha   90.00
_cell.angle_beta   90.00
_cell.angle_gamma   90.00
#
_symmetry.space_group_name_H-M   'P 1'
#
loop_
_entity.id
_entity.type
_entity.pdbx_description
1 polymer ?
#
loop_
_entity_poly.entity_id
_entity_poly.type
_entity_poly.pdbx_seq_one_letter_code
_entity_poly.pdbx_strand_id
1 'polypeptide(L)'
;MKKIILFLLMVFLLTSCGEGGESQEASQDNQIGQLQEEIAERKIEEPQKEIISAETSSETSAGTLSQKNAVSMAKDYLESSNFSQSGLIEQLIFEGFSEDDAAYAVSRLDVNWREQAATMAKGYLESSNFSQSGLREQLEFEGFSEDDANYAVSRLDVNWSEQAAAMAEGYLESSSFSRSGLIEQLIFEGFSEGDATYAADKAGF
;
A
#
# COMPACT_ATOMS: atom_id res chain seq x y z
N MET A 1 -6.98 14.10 -17.11
CA MET A 1 -6.27 13.11 -17.95
C MET A 1 -6.16 11.84 -17.11
N LYS A 2 -6.70 10.72 -17.60
CA LYS A 2 -6.83 9.47 -16.83
C LYS A 2 -5.45 8.79 -16.77
N LYS A 3 -4.87 8.66 -15.57
CA LYS A 3 -3.60 7.95 -15.34
C LYS A 3 -3.80 6.47 -15.68
N ILE A 4 -3.08 5.97 -16.68
CA ILE A 4 -3.06 4.55 -17.06
C ILE A 4 -2.06 3.89 -16.13
N ILE A 5 -2.56 3.19 -15.11
CA ILE A 5 -1.75 2.37 -14.20
C ILE A 5 -1.35 1.11 -14.99
N LEU A 6 -0.04 0.95 -15.21
CA LEU A 6 0.56 -0.17 -15.91
C LEU A 6 0.46 -1.43 -15.03
N PHE A 7 -0.53 -2.26 -15.33
CA PHE A 7 -0.70 -3.61 -14.78
C PHE A 7 0.48 -4.48 -15.19
N LEU A 8 1.35 -4.86 -14.25
CA LEU A 8 2.33 -5.92 -14.45
C LEU A 8 2.21 -6.98 -13.34
N LEU A 9 2.00 -8.22 -13.79
CA LEU A 9 2.07 -9.49 -13.05
C LEU A 9 0.80 -9.98 -12.30
N MET A 10 -0.28 -10.19 -13.05
CA MET A 10 -1.31 -11.17 -12.67
C MET A 10 -0.84 -12.57 -13.08
N VAL A 11 -0.25 -13.30 -12.13
CA VAL A 11 0.15 -14.70 -12.34
C VAL A 11 -1.09 -15.59 -12.37
N PHE A 12 -1.18 -16.36 -13.45
CA PHE A 12 -2.16 -17.40 -13.77
C PHE A 12 -2.56 -18.29 -12.58
N LEU A 13 -3.84 -18.27 -12.18
CA LEU A 13 -4.47 -19.38 -11.47
C LEU A 13 -5.15 -20.29 -12.50
N LEU A 14 -4.60 -21.50 -12.65
CA LEU A 14 -5.17 -22.54 -13.48
C LEU A 14 -6.47 -23.09 -12.87
N THR A 15 -7.51 -22.99 -13.69
CA THR A 15 -8.78 -23.72 -13.73
C THR A 15 -8.81 -25.09 -13.04
N SER A 16 -9.79 -25.27 -12.14
CA SER A 16 -10.41 -26.57 -11.84
C SER A 16 -11.87 -26.52 -12.31
N CYS A 17 -12.17 -27.25 -13.38
CA CYS A 17 -13.53 -27.57 -13.81
C CYS A 17 -13.99 -28.83 -13.08
N GLY A 18 -15.17 -28.78 -12.46
CA GLY A 18 -15.85 -29.94 -11.88
C GLY A 18 -17.37 -29.70 -11.89
N GLU A 19 -18.03 -30.38 -12.82
CA GLU A 19 -19.42 -30.24 -13.24
C GLU A 19 -20.36 -31.20 -12.50
N GLY A 20 -21.61 -30.78 -12.30
CA GLY A 20 -22.76 -31.69 -12.29
C GLY A 20 -23.61 -31.77 -11.02
N GLY A 21 -24.91 -31.48 -11.16
CA GLY A 21 -25.94 -32.01 -10.26
C GLY A 21 -27.14 -31.08 -10.02
N GLU A 22 -28.17 -31.20 -10.86
CA GLU A 22 -29.48 -30.53 -10.74
C GLU A 22 -30.39 -31.12 -9.63
N SER A 23 -31.40 -30.31 -9.31
CA SER A 23 -32.77 -30.65 -8.84
C SER A 23 -33.02 -30.77 -7.33
N GLN A 24 -33.88 -29.89 -6.78
CA GLN A 24 -35.32 -30.16 -6.59
C GLN A 24 -36.04 -28.96 -5.93
N GLU A 25 -37.19 -28.60 -6.51
CA GLU A 25 -38.22 -27.75 -5.91
C GLU A 25 -38.96 -28.52 -4.80
N ALA A 26 -39.27 -27.84 -3.69
CA ALA A 26 -40.41 -28.19 -2.83
C ALA A 26 -40.86 -26.99 -1.98
N SER A 27 -41.97 -26.39 -2.41
CA SER A 27 -43.08 -25.80 -1.64
C SER A 27 -42.91 -25.60 -0.12
N GLN A 28 -43.02 -24.34 0.32
CA GLN A 28 -43.45 -23.99 1.68
C GLN A 28 -44.36 -22.77 1.65
N ASP A 29 -45.64 -23.04 1.44
CA ASP A 29 -46.73 -22.13 1.80
C ASP A 29 -47.33 -22.65 3.11
N ASN A 30 -47.75 -21.71 3.96
CA ASN A 30 -48.61 -21.89 5.14
C ASN A 30 -47.90 -21.97 6.52
N GLN A 31 -47.43 -20.82 7.03
CA GLN A 31 -47.49 -20.54 8.48
C GLN A 31 -47.38 -19.05 8.84
N ILE A 32 -48.26 -18.20 8.28
CA ILE A 32 -48.51 -16.84 8.81
C ILE A 32 -49.95 -16.79 9.26
N GLY A 33 -50.18 -17.12 10.53
CA GLY A 33 -51.54 -17.11 11.11
C GLY A 33 -51.64 -17.36 12.61
N GLN A 34 -50.53 -17.35 13.37
CA GLN A 34 -50.55 -17.64 14.81
C GLN A 34 -49.67 -16.71 15.67
N LEU A 35 -49.42 -15.47 15.22
CA LEU A 35 -48.55 -14.50 15.93
C LEU A 35 -49.28 -13.29 16.52
N GLN A 36 -50.53 -13.40 16.98
CA GLN A 36 -51.26 -12.21 17.48
C GLN A 36 -52.09 -12.33 18.77
N GLU A 37 -51.99 -13.41 19.56
CA GLU A 37 -52.81 -13.49 20.78
C GLU A 37 -52.15 -14.20 21.98
N GLU A 38 -50.86 -13.93 22.22
CA GLU A 38 -50.21 -14.27 23.50
C GLU A 38 -49.30 -13.12 23.97
N ILE A 39 -49.78 -11.89 23.81
CA ILE A 39 -49.20 -10.65 24.38
C ILE A 39 -50.15 -10.07 25.43
N ALA A 40 -50.64 -10.91 26.34
CA ALA A 40 -51.37 -10.44 27.51
C ALA A 40 -51.05 -11.35 28.70
N GLU A 41 -50.49 -10.76 29.75
CA GLU A 41 -50.22 -11.35 31.06
C GLU A 41 -48.91 -12.15 31.25
N ARG A 42 -47.78 -11.41 31.26
CA ARG A 42 -46.80 -11.57 32.35
C ARG A 42 -46.06 -10.27 32.62
N LYS A 43 -46.58 -9.54 33.60
CA LYS A 43 -45.88 -8.47 34.28
C LYS A 43 -44.90 -9.09 35.28
N ILE A 44 -43.59 -9.00 35.00
CA ILE A 44 -42.53 -9.12 36.00
C ILE A 44 -41.68 -7.85 35.87
N GLU A 45 -41.75 -7.03 36.91
CA GLU A 45 -40.83 -5.91 37.18
C GLU A 45 -39.51 -6.50 37.73
N GLU A 46 -38.36 -6.17 37.12
CA GLU A 46 -37.29 -5.35 37.74
C GLU A 46 -35.98 -5.34 36.92
N PRO A 47 -35.12 -4.32 37.11
CA PRO A 47 -34.17 -3.80 36.12
C PRO A 47 -32.75 -4.32 36.33
N GLN A 48 -32.13 -4.90 35.29
CA GLN A 48 -30.70 -5.26 35.28
C GLN A 48 -30.08 -5.15 33.88
N LYS A 49 -30.24 -3.99 33.23
CA LYS A 49 -29.47 -3.65 32.01
C LYS A 49 -28.59 -2.41 32.21
N GLU A 50 -28.09 -2.23 33.42
CA GLU A 50 -27.31 -1.03 33.78
C GLU A 50 -26.12 -1.34 34.71
N ILE A 51 -25.51 -2.53 34.59
CA ILE A 51 -24.31 -2.89 35.38
C ILE A 51 -23.14 -3.41 34.53
N ILE A 52 -23.28 -3.54 33.19
CA ILE A 52 -22.15 -3.96 32.33
C ILE A 52 -21.49 -2.78 31.60
N SER A 53 -22.11 -1.60 31.60
CA SER A 53 -21.58 -0.43 30.86
C SER A 53 -20.60 0.45 31.67
N ALA A 54 -20.37 0.16 32.95
CA ALA A 54 -19.59 1.03 33.84
C ALA A 54 -18.22 0.48 34.27
N GLU A 55 -17.89 -0.78 33.97
CA GLU A 55 -16.61 -1.40 34.36
C GLU A 55 -15.57 -1.52 33.23
N THR A 56 -15.76 -0.84 32.10
CA THR A 56 -14.70 -0.71 31.06
C THR A 56 -14.04 0.67 31.03
N SER A 57 -14.42 1.55 31.96
CA SER A 57 -13.99 2.96 31.94
C SER A 57 -12.69 3.23 32.72
N SER A 58 -11.96 2.22 33.20
CA SER A 58 -10.74 2.46 34.00
C SER A 58 -9.46 1.72 33.59
N GLU A 59 -9.44 1.00 32.45
CA GLU A 59 -8.19 0.51 31.80
C GLU A 59 -7.81 1.29 30.52
N THR A 60 -8.49 2.41 30.28
CA THR A 60 -8.49 3.23 29.05
C THR A 60 -7.23 4.10 28.83
N SER A 61 -6.04 3.63 29.21
CA SER A 61 -4.78 4.34 28.88
C SER A 61 -3.80 3.56 27.99
N ALA A 62 -4.02 2.27 27.72
CA ALA A 62 -3.02 1.42 27.07
C ALA A 62 -3.46 0.68 25.79
N GLY A 63 -4.71 0.82 25.33
CA GLY A 63 -5.25 0.12 24.16
C GLY A 63 -5.60 -1.35 24.39
N THR A 64 -6.36 -1.95 23.45
CA THR A 64 -6.73 -3.37 23.47
C THR A 64 -5.51 -4.29 23.27
N LEU A 65 -5.63 -5.59 23.52
CA LEU A 65 -4.55 -6.54 23.20
C LEU A 65 -4.23 -6.56 21.69
N SER A 66 -5.24 -6.49 20.83
CA SER A 66 -5.07 -6.43 19.38
C SER A 66 -4.24 -5.19 18.99
N GLN A 67 -4.60 -4.02 19.52
CA GLN A 67 -3.88 -2.77 19.32
C GLN A 67 -2.41 -2.84 19.78
N LYS A 68 -2.15 -3.45 20.94
CA LYS A 68 -0.77 -3.63 21.44
C LYS A 68 0.05 -4.54 20.53
N ASN A 69 -0.55 -5.62 20.02
CA ASN A 69 0.10 -6.53 19.09
C ASN A 69 0.38 -5.85 17.75
N ALA A 70 -0.56 -5.07 17.23
CA ALA A 70 -0.39 -4.28 16.02
C ALA A 70 0.76 -3.27 16.16
N VAL A 71 0.85 -2.56 17.30
CA VAL A 71 1.98 -1.65 17.58
C VAL A 71 3.32 -2.40 17.61
N SER A 72 3.36 -3.60 18.21
CA SER A 72 4.60 -4.40 18.26
C SER A 72 5.03 -4.80 16.86
N MET A 73 4.12 -5.35 16.07
CA MET A 73 4.42 -5.80 14.71
C MET A 73 4.82 -4.64 13.79
N ALA A 74 4.16 -3.49 13.93
CA ALA A 74 4.51 -2.29 13.17
C ALA A 74 5.97 -1.84 13.42
N LYS A 75 6.46 -1.99 14.66
CA LYS A 75 7.86 -1.71 14.99
C LYS A 75 8.79 -2.74 14.36
N ASP A 76 8.46 -4.03 14.45
CA ASP A 76 9.26 -5.11 13.86
C ASP A 76 9.42 -4.92 12.33
N TYR A 77 8.37 -4.45 11.64
CA TYR A 77 8.45 -4.08 10.22
C TYR A 77 9.41 -2.92 9.97
N LEU A 78 9.30 -1.85 10.75
CA LEU A 78 10.16 -0.67 10.59
C LEU A 78 11.64 -0.93 10.97
N GLU A 79 11.92 -1.99 11.73
CA GLU A 79 13.29 -2.43 12.00
C GLU A 79 13.94 -3.14 10.81
N SER A 80 13.14 -3.74 9.92
CA SER A 80 13.62 -4.58 8.82
C SER A 80 13.37 -4.01 7.43
N SER A 81 12.47 -3.05 7.29
CA SER A 81 12.04 -2.48 6.01
C SER A 81 11.58 -1.03 6.17
N ASN A 82 11.54 -0.30 5.05
CA ASN A 82 11.04 1.06 5.03
C ASN A 82 9.57 1.06 4.62
N PHE A 83 8.77 1.91 5.25
CA PHE A 83 7.35 2.05 4.91
C PHE A 83 6.92 3.51 4.87
N SER A 84 5.97 3.79 3.98
CA SER A 84 5.10 4.95 4.13
C SER A 84 4.11 4.72 5.27
N GLN A 85 3.49 5.80 5.76
CA GLN A 85 2.47 5.68 6.79
C GLN A 85 1.29 4.81 6.33
N SER A 86 0.78 5.04 5.12
CA SER A 86 -0.32 4.25 4.56
C SER A 86 0.13 2.83 4.23
N GLY A 87 1.33 2.64 3.68
CA GLY A 87 1.87 1.32 3.38
C GLY A 87 2.01 0.45 4.63
N LEU A 88 2.43 1.02 5.76
CA LEU A 88 2.49 0.27 7.02
C LEU A 88 1.10 -0.10 7.55
N ILE A 89 0.10 0.78 7.37
CA ILE A 89 -1.30 0.45 7.72
C ILE A 89 -1.81 -0.70 6.85
N GLU A 90 -1.60 -0.64 5.54
CA GLU A 90 -2.01 -1.68 4.60
C GLU A 90 -1.30 -3.01 4.90
N GLN A 91 -0.02 -2.97 5.26
CA GLN A 91 0.72 -4.16 5.68
C GLN A 91 0.08 -4.78 6.92
N LEU A 92 -0.25 -4.02 7.95
CA LEU A 92 -0.90 -4.56 9.15
C LEU A 92 -2.29 -5.12 8.86
N ILE A 93 -3.05 -4.52 7.93
CA ILE A 93 -4.33 -5.08 7.47
C ILE A 93 -4.11 -6.42 6.77
N PHE A 94 -3.08 -6.53 5.93
CA PHE A 94 -2.69 -7.79 5.31
C PHE A 94 -2.32 -8.87 6.33
N GLU A 95 -1.66 -8.48 7.44
CA GLU A 95 -1.35 -9.35 8.58
C GLU A 95 -2.59 -9.74 9.41
N GLY A 96 -3.77 -9.21 9.06
CA GLY A 96 -5.06 -9.61 9.64
C GLY A 96 -5.55 -8.71 10.77
N PHE A 97 -4.92 -7.56 11.02
CA PHE A 97 -5.48 -6.56 11.92
C PHE A 97 -6.67 -5.85 11.28
N SER A 98 -7.60 -5.38 12.12
CA SER A 98 -8.65 -4.48 11.64
C SER A 98 -8.04 -3.15 11.18
N GLU A 99 -8.73 -2.45 10.28
CA GLU A 99 -8.33 -1.10 9.84
C GLU A 99 -8.16 -0.15 11.04
N ASP A 100 -9.07 -0.23 12.02
CA ASP A 100 -9.00 0.56 13.26
C ASP A 100 -7.76 0.23 14.10
N ASP A 101 -7.41 -1.06 14.25
CA ASP A 101 -6.23 -1.47 15.02
C ASP A 101 -4.92 -1.10 14.31
N ALA A 102 -4.88 -1.22 12.99
CA ALA A 102 -3.73 -0.83 12.17
C ALA A 102 -3.50 0.69 12.20
N ALA A 103 -4.56 1.48 11.98
CA ALA A 103 -4.51 2.93 12.08
C ALA A 103 -4.14 3.39 13.49
N TYR A 104 -4.73 2.75 14.53
CA TYR A 104 -4.32 2.97 15.91
C TYR A 104 -2.83 2.70 16.07
N ALA A 105 -2.33 1.55 15.64
CA ALA A 105 -0.94 1.16 15.83
C ALA A 105 0.04 2.18 15.24
N VAL A 106 -0.15 2.53 13.97
CA VAL A 106 0.71 3.48 13.27
C VAL A 106 0.64 4.88 13.89
N SER A 107 -0.53 5.32 14.39
CA SER A 107 -0.67 6.60 15.09
C SER A 107 0.07 6.69 16.43
N ARG A 108 0.46 5.55 17.02
CA ARG A 108 1.20 5.49 18.29
C ARG A 108 2.71 5.46 18.10
N LEU A 109 3.19 5.38 16.87
CA LEU A 109 4.61 5.36 16.57
C LEU A 109 5.18 6.78 16.46
N ASP A 110 6.38 6.97 16.98
CA ASP A 110 7.17 8.18 16.75
C ASP A 110 8.13 7.91 15.58
N VAL A 111 7.63 8.11 14.36
CA VAL A 111 8.34 7.77 13.12
C VAL A 111 8.50 9.02 12.28
N ASN A 112 9.73 9.23 11.81
CA ASN A 112 10.01 10.25 10.82
C ASN A 112 9.75 9.69 9.41
N TRP A 113 8.54 9.89 8.90
CA TRP A 113 8.13 9.39 7.58
C TRP A 113 8.97 9.95 6.43
N ARG A 114 9.52 11.16 6.58
CA ARG A 114 10.46 11.73 5.61
C ARG A 114 11.78 10.97 5.56
N GLU A 115 12.26 10.49 6.70
CA GLU A 115 13.48 9.69 6.77
C GLU A 115 13.25 8.29 6.18
N GLN A 116 12.07 7.70 6.41
CA GLN A 116 11.64 6.46 5.78
C GLN A 116 11.63 6.59 4.25
N ALA A 117 11.04 7.67 3.73
CA ALA A 117 11.05 7.98 2.29
C ALA A 117 12.47 8.14 1.75
N ALA A 118 13.33 8.89 2.43
CA ALA A 118 14.71 9.12 2.01
C ALA A 118 15.56 7.83 2.01
N THR A 119 15.34 6.95 2.98
CA THR A 119 16.03 5.65 3.06
C THR A 119 15.55 4.71 1.97
N MET A 120 14.24 4.64 1.72
CA MET A 120 13.69 3.84 0.63
C MET A 120 14.19 4.35 -0.73
N ALA A 121 14.22 5.67 -0.94
CA ALA A 121 14.72 6.28 -2.17
C ALA A 121 16.17 5.88 -2.47
N LYS A 122 17.03 5.84 -1.44
CA LYS A 122 18.41 5.34 -1.57
C LYS A 122 18.43 3.86 -1.95
N GLY A 123 17.62 3.03 -1.29
CA GLY A 123 17.52 1.61 -1.61
C GLY A 123 17.12 1.34 -3.06
N TYR A 124 16.19 2.13 -3.62
CA TYR A 124 15.88 2.05 -5.05
C TYR A 124 17.08 2.35 -5.93
N LEU A 125 17.79 3.45 -5.65
CA LEU A 125 18.97 3.84 -6.42
C LEU A 125 20.16 2.88 -6.30
N GLU A 126 20.22 2.08 -5.24
CA GLU A 126 21.22 1.01 -5.10
C GLU A 126 20.93 -0.21 -5.99
N SER A 127 19.67 -0.42 -6.38
CA SER A 127 19.21 -1.61 -7.09
C SER A 127 18.75 -1.34 -8.53
N SER A 128 18.48 -0.08 -8.87
CA SER A 128 17.87 0.32 -10.15
C SER A 128 18.22 1.78 -10.47
N ASN A 129 18.11 2.13 -11.75
CA ASN A 129 18.33 3.50 -12.21
C ASN A 129 17.01 4.25 -12.27
N PHE A 130 17.00 5.49 -11.81
CA PHE A 130 15.80 6.34 -11.84
C PHE A 130 16.11 7.75 -12.32
N SER A 131 15.15 8.34 -13.02
CA SER A 131 15.09 9.79 -13.14
C SER A 131 14.63 10.42 -11.81
N GLN A 132 14.90 11.72 -11.62
CA GLN A 132 14.48 12.42 -10.41
C GLN A 132 12.94 12.38 -10.25
N SER A 133 12.19 12.57 -11.34
CA SER A 133 10.73 12.48 -11.30
C SER A 133 10.24 11.05 -11.15
N GLY A 134 10.86 10.09 -11.83
CA GLY A 134 10.51 8.68 -11.72
C GLY A 134 10.68 8.15 -10.30
N LEU A 135 11.77 8.53 -9.61
CA LEU A 135 11.98 8.14 -8.20
C LEU A 135 10.92 8.73 -7.27
N ARG A 136 10.51 9.98 -7.51
CA ARG A 136 9.42 10.60 -6.74
C ARG A 136 8.09 9.88 -6.97
N GLU A 137 7.74 9.61 -8.22
CA GLU A 137 6.53 8.89 -8.59
C GLU A 137 6.52 7.47 -8.00
N GLN A 138 7.69 6.81 -7.95
CA GLN A 138 7.83 5.53 -7.27
C GLN A 138 7.51 5.66 -5.78
N LEU A 139 8.06 6.65 -5.07
CA LEU A 139 7.76 6.84 -3.64
C LEU A 139 6.28 7.16 -3.39
N GLU A 140 5.63 7.93 -4.26
CA GLU A 140 4.19 8.16 -4.19
C GLU A 140 3.39 6.86 -4.39
N PHE A 141 3.84 5.99 -5.30
CA PHE A 141 3.27 4.65 -5.49
C PHE A 141 3.44 3.76 -4.25
N GLU A 142 4.58 3.87 -3.56
CA GLU A 142 4.83 3.22 -2.25
C GLU A 142 4.00 3.84 -1.11
N GLY A 143 3.13 4.81 -1.40
CA GLY A 143 2.19 5.41 -0.46
C GLY A 143 2.74 6.60 0.32
N PHE A 144 3.95 7.10 0.00
CA PHE A 144 4.41 8.35 0.60
C PHE A 144 3.59 9.54 0.11
N SER A 145 3.43 10.54 0.98
CA SER A 145 2.84 11.80 0.56
C SER A 145 3.73 12.48 -0.49
N GLU A 146 3.12 13.29 -1.36
CA GLU A 146 3.86 14.10 -2.35
C GLU A 146 4.95 14.94 -1.66
N ASP A 147 4.66 15.51 -0.48
CA ASP A 147 5.62 16.30 0.29
C ASP A 147 6.81 15.48 0.80
N ASP A 148 6.57 14.25 1.28
CA ASP A 148 7.64 13.38 1.78
C ASP A 148 8.49 12.82 0.64
N ALA A 149 7.87 12.44 -0.49
CA ALA A 149 8.56 11.99 -1.69
C ALA A 149 9.43 13.12 -2.29
N ASN A 150 8.87 14.33 -2.40
CA ASN A 150 9.63 15.52 -2.82
C ASN A 150 10.79 15.81 -1.88
N TYR A 151 10.53 15.80 -0.58
CA TYR A 151 11.56 16.03 0.43
C TYR A 151 12.68 15.00 0.31
N ALA A 152 12.35 13.71 0.27
CA ALA A 152 13.31 12.61 0.15
C ALA A 152 14.23 12.79 -1.05
N VAL A 153 13.65 12.94 -2.25
CA VAL A 153 14.42 13.07 -3.49
C VAL A 153 15.27 14.35 -3.52
N SER A 154 14.76 15.47 -2.99
CA SER A 154 15.50 16.75 -2.95
C SER A 154 16.75 16.74 -2.07
N ARG A 155 16.84 15.77 -1.15
CA ARG A 155 17.94 15.65 -0.17
C ARG A 155 19.01 14.65 -0.59
N LEU A 156 18.79 13.94 -1.68
CA LEU A 156 19.76 12.99 -2.22
C LEU A 156 20.89 13.74 -2.93
N ASP A 157 22.12 13.32 -2.68
CA ASP A 157 23.30 13.74 -3.44
C ASP A 157 23.50 12.77 -4.60
N VAL A 158 22.77 13.01 -5.70
CA VAL A 158 22.69 12.11 -6.86
C VAL A 158 23.06 12.90 -8.11
N ASN A 159 23.91 12.30 -8.94
CA ASN A 159 24.18 12.78 -10.28
C ASN A 159 23.15 12.19 -11.25
N TRP A 160 22.09 12.94 -11.54
CA TRP A 160 20.99 12.49 -12.40
C TRP A 160 21.43 12.22 -13.85
N SER A 161 22.46 12.91 -14.36
CA SER A 161 23.01 12.63 -15.67
C SER A 161 23.74 11.28 -15.70
N GLU A 162 24.36 10.87 -14.60
CA GLU A 162 24.97 9.53 -14.48
C GLU A 162 23.91 8.43 -14.33
N GLN A 163 22.81 8.69 -13.62
CA GLN A 163 21.65 7.78 -13.59
C GLN A 163 21.07 7.57 -15.00
N ALA A 164 20.94 8.64 -15.79
CA ALA A 164 20.49 8.55 -17.18
C ALA A 164 21.45 7.72 -18.04
N ALA A 165 22.77 7.91 -17.87
CA ALA A 165 23.78 7.16 -18.61
C ALA A 165 23.75 5.66 -18.28
N ALA A 166 23.60 5.30 -17.00
CA ALA A 166 23.49 3.92 -16.57
C ALA A 166 22.21 3.25 -17.10
N MET A 167 21.09 3.98 -17.12
CA MET A 167 19.85 3.46 -17.74
C MET A 167 20.02 3.27 -19.25
N ALA A 168 20.66 4.22 -19.93
CA ALA A 168 20.95 4.14 -21.35
C ALA A 168 21.80 2.90 -21.70
N GLU A 169 22.85 2.64 -20.92
CA GLU A 169 23.69 1.44 -21.06
C GLU A 169 22.84 0.17 -20.97
N GLY A 170 21.99 0.06 -19.93
CA GLY A 170 21.11 -1.10 -19.77
C GLY A 170 20.14 -1.32 -20.95
N TYR A 171 19.60 -0.25 -21.53
CA TYR A 171 18.79 -0.39 -22.75
C TYR A 171 19.61 -0.87 -23.95
N LEU A 172 20.83 -0.35 -24.11
CA LEU A 172 21.70 -0.68 -25.22
C LEU A 172 22.27 -2.10 -25.14
N GLU A 173 22.31 -2.70 -23.95
CA GLU A 173 22.66 -4.12 -23.78
C GLU A 173 21.65 -5.07 -24.44
N SER A 174 20.38 -4.66 -24.52
CA SER A 174 19.28 -5.52 -24.99
C SER A 174 18.65 -5.07 -26.31
N SER A 175 18.83 -3.81 -26.69
CA SER A 175 18.15 -3.18 -27.82
C SER A 175 19.07 -2.20 -28.56
N SER A 176 18.73 -1.90 -29.81
CA SER A 176 19.44 -0.88 -30.60
C SER A 176 18.58 0.38 -30.71
N PHE A 177 19.22 1.54 -30.57
CA PHE A 177 18.58 2.84 -30.69
C PHE A 177 19.29 3.72 -31.70
N SER A 178 18.56 4.65 -32.32
CA SER A 178 19.18 5.86 -32.87
C SER A 178 19.46 6.85 -31.73
N ARG A 179 20.33 7.85 -31.96
CA ARG A 179 20.59 8.91 -30.97
C ARG A 179 19.30 9.56 -30.48
N SER A 180 18.43 9.97 -31.41
CA SER A 180 17.16 10.62 -31.06
C SER A 180 16.21 9.66 -30.34
N GLY A 181 16.15 8.39 -30.76
CA GLY A 181 15.29 7.40 -30.12
C GLY A 181 15.70 7.10 -28.67
N LEU A 182 17.01 7.04 -28.39
CA LEU A 182 17.49 6.85 -27.02
C LEU A 182 17.16 8.06 -26.14
N ILE A 183 17.35 9.28 -26.67
CA ILE A 183 16.99 10.51 -25.95
C ILE A 183 15.48 10.55 -25.65
N GLU A 184 14.64 10.26 -26.64
CA GLU A 184 13.18 10.21 -26.47
C GLU A 184 12.78 9.16 -25.43
N GLN A 185 13.42 7.99 -25.42
CA GLN A 185 13.17 6.97 -24.41
C GLN A 185 13.52 7.48 -23.01
N LEU A 186 14.70 8.07 -22.81
CA LEU A 186 15.09 8.57 -21.49
C LEU A 186 14.20 9.73 -21.01
N ILE A 187 13.72 10.58 -21.93
CA ILE A 187 12.72 11.60 -21.60
C ILE A 187 11.39 10.95 -21.17
N PHE A 188 10.99 9.85 -21.83
CA PHE A 188 9.82 9.07 -21.42
C PHE A 188 10.01 8.45 -20.02
N GLU A 189 11.21 8.01 -19.68
CA GLU A 189 11.59 7.55 -18.33
C GLU A 189 11.68 8.71 -17.30
N GLY A 190 11.40 9.94 -17.72
CA GLY A 190 11.32 11.13 -16.86
C GLY A 190 12.63 11.90 -16.68
N PHE A 191 13.70 11.57 -17.42
CA PHE A 191 14.91 12.37 -17.40
C PHE A 191 14.70 13.72 -18.08
N SER A 192 15.47 14.72 -17.63
CA SER A 192 15.50 16.00 -18.34
C SER A 192 16.13 15.82 -19.74
N GLU A 193 15.80 16.70 -20.68
CA GLU A 193 16.43 16.68 -22.01
C GLU A 193 17.96 16.78 -21.92
N GLY A 194 18.48 17.52 -20.94
CA GLY A 194 19.91 17.63 -20.69
C GLY A 194 20.54 16.31 -20.24
N ASP A 195 19.94 15.62 -19.27
CA ASP A 195 20.43 14.33 -18.77
C ASP A 195 20.34 13.25 -19.86
N ALA A 196 19.24 13.21 -20.60
CA ALA A 196 19.03 12.28 -21.71
C ALA A 196 20.05 12.51 -22.84
N THR A 197 20.31 13.76 -23.19
CA THR A 197 21.33 14.13 -24.20
C THR A 197 22.72 13.73 -23.73
N TYR A 198 23.07 14.05 -22.47
CA TYR A 198 24.34 13.64 -21.88
C TYR A 198 24.54 12.12 -21.93
N ALA A 199 23.51 11.36 -21.57
CA ALA A 199 23.54 9.90 -21.58
C ALA A 199 23.78 9.35 -23.00
N ALA A 200 23.08 9.88 -24.01
CA ALA A 200 23.27 9.48 -25.40
C ALA A 200 24.70 9.79 -25.90
N ASP A 201 25.23 10.98 -25.60
CA ASP A 201 26.60 11.35 -25.98
C ASP A 201 27.64 10.46 -25.29
N LYS A 202 27.43 10.15 -24.00
CA LYS A 202 28.29 9.24 -23.23
C LYS A 202 28.26 7.81 -23.75
N ALA A 203 27.13 7.37 -24.30
CA ALA A 203 26.96 6.08 -24.96
C ALA A 203 27.58 6.02 -26.38
N GLY A 204 28.16 7.12 -26.88
CA GLY A 204 28.91 7.17 -28.14
C GLY A 204 28.09 7.55 -29.38
N PHE A 205 26.94 8.21 -29.19
CA PHE A 205 26.12 8.75 -30.28
C PHE A 205 26.55 10.15 -30.77
#